data_AF-A0ABD5Q500-F1
#
_entry.id   AF-A0ABD5Q500-F1
#
_cell.length_a   1.000
_cell.length_b   1.000
_cell.length_c   1.000
_cell.angle_alpha   90.00
_cell.angle_beta   90.00
_cell.angle_gamma   90.00
#
_symmetry.space_group_name_H-M   'P 1'
#
loop_
_entity.id
_entity.type
_entity.pdbx_description
1 polymer ?
#
loop_
_entity_poly.entity_id
_entity_poly.type
_entity_poly.pdbx_seq_one_letter_code
_entity_poly.pdbx_strand_id
1 'polypeptide(L)'
;MPQYEAFNSEAEVNGRSVRSIVDGVGQFSSTYEQRVLEILDNHGLPNPTEGEWYSMQSYLDAFAELAETVGPKTVAKIGSEIPQVVEWPREVETVEDAMHALDDVYQMNHRGGEIGYYEFEKTGDSGGVMECKNPYPPNSTRD
;
A
#
# COMPACT_ATOMS: atom_id res chain seq x y z
N MET A 1 -15.86 9.81 0.09
CA MET A 1 -15.64 8.46 0.62
C MET A 1 -14.26 8.03 0.17
N PRO A 2 -13.49 7.29 0.99
CA PRO A 2 -12.28 6.66 0.49
C PRO A 2 -12.63 5.81 -0.73
N GLN A 3 -11.87 5.95 -1.81
CA GLN A 3 -12.05 5.12 -3.01
C GLN A 3 -11.23 3.85 -2.79
N TYR A 4 -11.88 2.70 -2.83
CA TYR A 4 -11.30 1.36 -2.70
C TYR A 4 -11.63 0.56 -3.97
N GLU A 5 -11.39 1.16 -5.12
CA GLU A 5 -11.82 0.62 -6.41
C GLU A 5 -10.62 0.62 -7.34
N ALA A 6 -10.18 -0.58 -7.74
CA ALA A 6 -9.10 -0.73 -8.70
C ALA A 6 -9.52 -0.09 -10.04
N PHE A 7 -8.58 0.61 -10.70
CA PHE A 7 -8.87 1.20 -12.01
C PHE A 7 -9.05 0.15 -13.11
N ASN A 8 -8.58 -1.07 -12.88
CA ASN A 8 -8.71 -2.18 -13.81
C ASN A 8 -8.97 -3.50 -13.07
N SER A 9 -9.85 -4.35 -13.63
CA SER A 9 -10.17 -5.67 -13.07
C SER A 9 -9.02 -6.68 -13.17
N GLU A 10 -8.06 -6.45 -14.07
CA GLU A 10 -6.84 -7.25 -14.22
C GLU A 10 -5.71 -6.75 -13.31
N ALA A 11 -5.92 -5.67 -12.56
CA ALA A 11 -4.91 -5.14 -11.67
C ALA A 11 -4.61 -6.13 -10.54
N GLU A 12 -3.33 -6.33 -10.31
CA GLU A 12 -2.79 -7.22 -9.29
C GLU A 12 -1.78 -6.49 -8.40
N VAL A 13 -1.69 -6.95 -7.15
CA VAL A 13 -0.71 -6.52 -6.16
C VAL A 13 0.21 -7.69 -5.80
N ASN A 14 1.49 -7.41 -5.62
CA ASN A 14 2.47 -8.41 -5.19
C ASN A 14 2.17 -8.87 -3.76
N GLY A 15 2.24 -10.18 -3.50
CA GLY A 15 1.99 -10.74 -2.17
C GLY A 15 2.88 -10.19 -1.06
N ARG A 16 4.05 -9.64 -1.39
CA ARG A 16 4.88 -8.92 -0.41
C ARG A 16 4.19 -7.66 0.12
N SER A 17 3.50 -6.92 -0.73
CA SER A 17 2.73 -5.74 -0.33
C SER A 17 1.51 -6.15 0.48
N VAL A 18 0.88 -7.27 0.15
CA VAL A 18 -0.21 -7.82 0.96
C VAL A 18 0.28 -8.22 2.37
N ARG A 19 1.43 -8.90 2.46
CA ARG A 19 2.06 -9.27 3.74
C ARG A 19 2.47 -8.08 4.59
N SER A 20 2.87 -6.97 3.98
CA SER A 20 3.28 -5.76 4.73
C SER A 20 2.23 -5.27 5.73
N ILE A 21 0.95 -5.49 5.46
CA ILE A 21 -0.14 -5.18 6.39
C ILE A 21 -0.05 -6.08 7.63
N VAL A 22 0.10 -7.38 7.42
CA VAL A 22 0.21 -8.39 8.48
C VAL A 22 1.43 -8.07 9.34
N ASP A 23 2.59 -7.86 8.71
CA ASP A 23 3.84 -7.57 9.40
C ASP A 23 3.75 -6.25 10.19
N GLY A 24 3.20 -5.19 9.57
CA GLY A 24 3.03 -3.89 10.21
C GLY A 24 2.13 -3.95 11.43
N VAL A 25 1.05 -4.74 11.40
CA VAL A 25 0.15 -4.92 12.55
C VAL A 25 0.74 -5.86 13.60
N GLY A 26 1.38 -6.95 13.18
CA GLY A 26 1.96 -7.97 14.05
C GLY A 26 3.08 -7.44 14.94
N GLN A 27 3.80 -6.39 14.50
CA GLN A 27 4.77 -5.68 15.34
C GLN A 27 4.18 -5.12 16.64
N PHE A 28 2.87 -4.84 16.67
CA PHE A 28 2.20 -4.22 17.82
C PHE A 28 1.28 -5.20 18.58
N SER A 29 0.71 -6.20 17.91
CA SER A 29 -0.21 -7.17 18.54
C SER A 29 -0.44 -8.42 17.68
N SER A 30 -0.20 -9.58 18.28
CA SER A 30 -0.53 -10.88 17.68
C SER A 30 -2.03 -11.12 17.52
N THR A 31 -2.88 -10.49 18.34
CA THR A 31 -4.34 -10.57 18.20
C THR A 31 -4.81 -9.80 16.97
N TYR A 32 -4.26 -8.60 16.74
CA TYR A 32 -4.59 -7.85 15.53
C TYR A 32 -4.00 -8.50 14.27
N GLU A 33 -2.83 -9.14 14.36
CA GLU A 33 -2.25 -9.93 13.28
C GLU A 33 -3.19 -11.06 12.83
N GLN A 34 -3.71 -11.86 13.78
CA GLN A 34 -4.69 -12.91 13.48
C GLN A 34 -5.96 -12.34 12.84
N ARG A 35 -6.43 -11.19 13.33
CA ARG A 35 -7.60 -10.52 12.76
C ARG A 35 -7.36 -10.04 11.32
N VAL A 36 -6.18 -9.50 11.02
CA VAL A 36 -5.80 -9.12 9.65
C VAL A 36 -5.77 -10.36 8.74
N LEU A 37 -5.18 -11.46 9.21
CA LEU A 37 -5.13 -12.72 8.44
C LEU A 37 -6.53 -13.26 8.13
N GLU A 38 -7.46 -13.22 9.09
CA GLU A 38 -8.86 -13.57 8.87
C GLU A 38 -9.54 -12.69 7.83
N ILE A 39 -9.32 -11.37 7.88
CA ILE A 39 -9.88 -10.43 6.90
C ILE A 39 -9.31 -10.74 5.52
N LEU A 40 -8.00 -10.91 5.39
CA LEU A 40 -7.36 -11.26 4.12
C LEU A 40 -7.92 -12.57 3.53
N ASP A 41 -8.09 -13.61 4.35
CA ASP A 41 -8.68 -14.89 3.93
C ASP A 41 -10.13 -14.71 3.41
N ASN A 42 -10.96 -13.93 4.11
CA ASN A 42 -12.34 -13.64 3.70
C ASN A 42 -12.44 -12.94 2.33
N HIS A 43 -11.39 -12.20 1.93
CA HIS A 43 -11.30 -11.52 0.64
C HIS A 43 -10.53 -12.32 -0.43
N GLY A 44 -10.21 -13.59 -0.14
CA GLY A 44 -9.53 -14.49 -1.08
C GLY A 44 -8.02 -14.28 -1.16
N LEU A 45 -7.39 -13.79 -0.09
CA LEU A 45 -5.95 -13.55 0.03
C LEU A 45 -5.31 -14.43 1.13
N PRO A 46 -5.50 -15.77 1.13
CA PRO A 46 -4.94 -16.63 2.16
C PRO A 46 -3.42 -16.67 2.08
N ASN A 47 -2.73 -16.46 3.22
CA ASN A 47 -1.28 -16.62 3.37
C ASN A 47 -0.47 -16.00 2.20
N PRO A 48 -0.58 -14.68 1.99
CA PRO A 48 0.05 -14.02 0.85
C PRO A 48 1.55 -14.30 0.80
N THR A 49 2.07 -14.62 -0.39
CA THR A 49 3.45 -15.06 -0.59
C THR A 49 4.19 -14.16 -1.55
N GLU A 50 5.49 -13.95 -1.31
CA GLU A 50 6.35 -13.16 -2.19
C GLU A 50 6.35 -13.67 -3.62
N GLY A 51 6.28 -12.75 -4.59
CA GLY A 51 6.36 -13.11 -6.00
C GLY A 51 5.07 -13.72 -6.56
N GLU A 52 4.11 -14.08 -5.70
CA GLU A 52 2.74 -14.32 -6.11
C GLU A 52 2.00 -12.99 -6.27
N TRP A 53 0.97 -13.03 -7.12
CA TRP A 53 0.19 -11.86 -7.49
C TRP A 53 -1.27 -12.12 -7.17
N TYR A 54 -1.91 -11.11 -6.60
CA TYR A 54 -3.26 -11.21 -6.08
C TYR A 54 -4.12 -10.08 -6.62
N SER A 55 -5.42 -10.31 -6.72
CA SER A 55 -6.39 -9.29 -7.16
C SER A 55 -6.22 -8.00 -6.35
N MET A 56 -5.98 -6.89 -7.07
CA MET A 56 -5.89 -5.57 -6.44
C MET A 56 -7.23 -5.17 -5.82
N GLN A 57 -8.36 -5.56 -6.43
CA GLN A 57 -9.67 -5.28 -5.86
C GLN A 57 -9.88 -6.02 -4.54
N SER A 58 -9.52 -7.31 -4.47
CA SER A 58 -9.58 -8.08 -3.21
C SER A 58 -8.73 -7.44 -2.11
N TYR A 59 -7.56 -6.92 -2.49
CA TYR A 59 -6.68 -6.21 -1.55
C TYR A 59 -7.29 -4.91 -1.05
N LEU A 60 -7.91 -4.12 -1.93
CA LEU A 60 -8.60 -2.88 -1.56
C LEU A 60 -9.82 -3.14 -0.68
N ASP A 61 -10.60 -4.18 -0.98
CA ASP A 61 -11.77 -4.59 -0.18
C ASP A 61 -11.35 -5.01 1.25
N ALA A 62 -10.27 -5.79 1.36
CA ALA A 62 -9.69 -6.16 2.66
C ALA A 62 -9.18 -4.93 3.43
N PHE A 63 -8.56 -3.97 2.74
CA PHE A 63 -8.09 -2.74 3.37
C PHE A 63 -9.24 -1.85 3.86
N ALA A 64 -10.36 -1.82 3.14
CA ALA A 64 -11.58 -1.13 3.54
C ALA A 64 -12.18 -1.74 4.82
N GLU A 65 -12.34 -3.07 4.87
CA GLU A 65 -12.82 -3.76 6.08
C GLU A 65 -11.86 -3.57 7.27
N LEU A 66 -10.56 -3.61 7.02
CA LEU A 66 -9.56 -3.35 8.04
C LEU A 66 -9.73 -1.93 8.60
N ALA A 67 -9.91 -0.93 7.74
CA ALA A 67 -10.13 0.46 8.18
C ALA A 67 -11.38 0.63 9.06
N GLU A 68 -12.45 -0.08 8.76
CA GLU A 68 -13.67 -0.11 9.57
C GLU A 68 -13.46 -0.84 10.90
N THR A 69 -12.65 -1.91 10.90
CA THR A 69 -12.44 -2.78 12.07
C THR A 69 -11.47 -2.19 13.08
N VAL A 70 -10.31 -1.71 12.64
CA VAL A 70 -9.22 -1.24 13.53
C VAL A 70 -9.12 0.28 13.60
N GLY A 71 -9.89 0.99 12.77
CA GLY A 71 -9.97 2.45 12.73
C GLY A 71 -8.85 3.11 11.91
N PRO A 72 -9.06 4.38 11.51
CA PRO A 72 -8.20 5.09 10.56
C PRO A 72 -6.77 5.35 11.08
N LYS A 73 -6.58 5.49 12.41
CA LYS A 73 -5.25 5.68 13.00
C LYS A 73 -4.36 4.45 12.82
N THR A 74 -4.94 3.26 12.96
CA THR A 74 -4.22 2.00 12.77
C THR A 74 -3.88 1.81 11.31
N VAL A 75 -4.79 2.17 10.39
CA VAL A 75 -4.53 2.16 8.94
C VAL A 75 -3.40 3.10 8.56
N ALA A 76 -3.40 4.34 9.08
CA ALA A 76 -2.31 5.29 8.83
C ALA A 76 -0.97 4.75 9.36
N LYS A 77 -0.98 4.09 10.52
CA LYS A 77 0.22 3.45 11.08
C LYS A 77 0.71 2.32 10.17
N ILE A 78 -0.17 1.45 9.69
CA ILE A 78 0.18 0.38 8.73
C ILE A 78 0.80 0.99 7.47
N GLY A 79 0.16 2.01 6.89
CA GLY A 79 0.68 2.70 5.70
C GLY A 79 2.09 3.28 5.90
N SER A 80 2.40 3.78 7.11
CA SER A 80 3.73 4.30 7.44
C SER A 80 4.82 3.22 7.55
N GLU A 81 4.45 1.96 7.76
CA GLU A 81 5.39 0.83 7.85
C GLU A 81 5.68 0.18 6.48
N ILE A 82 4.79 0.35 5.48
CA ILE A 82 4.97 -0.23 4.13
C ILE A 82 6.35 0.13 3.53
N PRO A 83 6.84 1.39 3.60
CA PRO A 83 8.17 1.75 3.12
C PRO A 83 9.33 0.93 3.72
N GLN A 84 9.16 0.33 4.90
CA GLN A 84 10.20 -0.45 5.59
C GLN A 84 10.35 -1.87 5.04
N VAL A 85 9.34 -2.39 4.34
CA VAL A 85 9.28 -3.79 3.91
C VAL A 85 9.20 -3.96 2.40
N VAL A 86 8.97 -2.87 1.65
CA VAL A 86 9.15 -2.86 0.21
C VAL A 86 10.64 -2.69 -0.12
N GLU A 87 11.12 -3.46 -1.09
CA GLU A 87 12.40 -3.18 -1.76
C GLU A 87 12.37 -1.81 -2.44
N TRP A 88 13.43 -1.06 -2.21
CA TRP A 88 13.76 0.18 -2.90
C TRP A 88 14.87 -0.06 -3.93
N PRO A 89 14.91 0.73 -5.03
CA PRO A 89 16.07 0.79 -5.90
C PRO A 89 17.36 1.09 -5.10
N ARG A 90 18.48 0.53 -5.55
CA ARG A 90 19.76 0.62 -4.80
C ARG A 90 20.32 2.02 -4.73
N GLU A 91 19.88 2.88 -5.65
CA GLU A 91 20.30 4.25 -5.85
C GLU A 91 19.60 5.23 -4.89
N VAL A 92 18.66 4.76 -4.07
CA VAL A 92 17.92 5.60 -3.11
C VAL A 92 18.76 5.81 -1.86
N GLU A 93 19.35 7.01 -1.72
CA GLU A 93 20.19 7.38 -0.56
C GLU A 93 19.59 8.54 0.27
N THR A 94 18.70 9.32 -0.34
CA THR A 94 18.08 10.51 0.27
C THR A 94 16.56 10.47 0.18
N VAL A 95 15.90 11.38 0.93
CA VAL A 95 14.44 11.55 0.85
C VAL A 95 14.01 11.98 -0.56
N GLU A 96 14.80 12.83 -1.23
CA GLU A 96 14.53 13.27 -2.59
C GLU A 96 14.61 12.10 -3.58
N ASP A 97 15.62 11.24 -3.45
CA ASP A 97 15.73 10.03 -4.27
C ASP A 97 14.52 9.11 -4.05
N ALA A 98 14.08 8.97 -2.79
CA ALA A 98 12.91 8.16 -2.46
C ALA A 98 11.62 8.73 -3.08
N MET A 99 11.47 10.07 -3.13
CA MET A 99 10.32 10.69 -3.78
C MET A 99 10.34 10.45 -5.29
N HIS A 100 11.52 10.51 -5.93
CA HIS A 100 11.67 10.22 -7.35
C HIS A 100 11.46 8.73 -7.69
N ALA A 101 11.88 7.82 -6.81
CA ALA A 101 11.76 6.38 -6.99
C ALA A 101 10.38 5.81 -6.63
N LEU A 102 9.45 6.64 -6.11
CA LEU A 102 8.19 6.14 -5.57
C LEU A 102 7.32 5.46 -6.63
N ASP A 103 7.31 5.98 -7.87
CA ASP A 103 6.60 5.33 -8.97
C ASP A 103 7.22 3.98 -9.31
N ASP A 104 8.54 3.91 -9.45
CA ASP A 104 9.23 2.63 -9.72
C ASP A 104 8.89 1.58 -8.65
N VAL A 105 8.93 1.97 -7.37
CA VAL A 105 8.51 1.09 -6.26
C VAL A 105 7.05 0.67 -6.39
N TYR A 106 6.17 1.60 -6.79
CA TYR A 106 4.75 1.29 -7.00
C TYR A 106 4.56 0.28 -8.15
N GLN A 107 5.17 0.52 -9.31
CA GLN A 107 5.10 -0.34 -10.50
C GLN A 107 5.79 -1.70 -10.28
N MET A 108 6.78 -1.80 -9.38
CA MET A 108 7.37 -3.09 -8.99
C MET A 108 6.41 -3.96 -8.18
N ASN A 109 5.42 -3.35 -7.51
CA ASN A 109 4.49 -4.01 -6.60
C ASN A 109 3.08 -4.14 -7.15
N HIS A 110 2.80 -3.57 -8.32
CA HIS A 110 1.51 -3.60 -8.99
C HIS A 110 1.68 -3.92 -10.46
N ARG A 111 0.72 -4.63 -11.05
CA ARG A 111 0.72 -4.89 -12.50
C ARG A 111 -0.69 -5.12 -13.01
N GLY A 112 -0.83 -5.25 -14.33
CA GLY A 112 -2.09 -5.62 -14.97
C GLY A 112 -2.98 -4.42 -15.24
N GLY A 113 -3.18 -4.10 -16.53
CA GLY A 113 -4.02 -2.97 -16.95
C GLY A 113 -3.56 -1.62 -16.40
N GLU A 114 -4.54 -0.75 -16.12
CA GLU A 114 -4.31 0.54 -15.47
C GLU A 114 -4.23 0.35 -13.95
N ILE A 115 -3.06 0.63 -13.39
CA ILE A 115 -2.82 0.61 -11.94
C ILE A 115 -2.63 2.01 -11.36
N GLY A 116 -2.42 3.03 -12.18
CA GLY A 116 -2.08 4.37 -11.73
C GLY A 116 -0.58 4.60 -11.61
N TYR A 117 -0.18 5.69 -10.95
CA TYR A 117 1.19 6.14 -10.85
C TYR A 117 1.40 7.16 -9.72
N TYR A 118 2.68 7.42 -9.43
CA TYR A 118 3.15 8.57 -8.67
C TYR A 118 4.02 9.46 -9.56
N GLU A 119 3.93 10.78 -9.40
CA GLU A 119 4.82 11.71 -10.10
C GLU A 119 5.30 12.81 -9.15
N PHE A 120 6.62 12.94 -9.01
CA PHE A 120 7.22 13.92 -8.12
C PHE A 120 7.89 15.05 -8.90
N GLU A 121 7.48 16.28 -8.63
CA GLU A 121 8.11 17.49 -9.13
C GLU A 121 8.73 18.29 -7.97
N LYS A 122 10.03 18.53 -8.02
CA LYS A 122 10.71 19.42 -7.07
C LYS A 122 10.36 20.87 -7.38
N THR A 123 9.90 21.61 -6.38
CA THR A 123 9.48 23.02 -6.50
C THR A 123 10.41 24.00 -5.76
N GLY A 124 11.42 23.49 -5.05
CA GLY A 124 12.46 24.29 -4.40
C GLY A 124 13.46 23.42 -3.63
N ASP A 125 14.39 24.05 -2.91
CA ASP A 125 15.47 23.34 -2.20
C ASP A 125 14.97 22.30 -1.17
N SER A 126 13.79 22.55 -0.58
CA SER A 126 13.16 21.66 0.40
C SER A 126 11.66 21.47 0.14
N GLY A 127 11.22 21.61 -1.12
CA GLY A 127 9.81 21.58 -1.50
C GLY A 127 9.59 20.78 -2.77
N GLY A 128 8.44 20.11 -2.85
CA GLY A 128 8.01 19.40 -4.04
C GLY A 128 6.51 19.11 -3.99
N VAL A 129 5.97 18.75 -5.15
CA VAL A 129 4.58 18.35 -5.34
C VAL A 129 4.59 16.88 -5.79
N MET A 130 3.74 16.08 -5.15
CA MET A 130 3.51 14.69 -5.55
C MET A 130 2.10 14.61 -6.13
N GLU A 131 2.01 14.25 -7.40
CA GLU A 131 0.76 13.79 -7.99
C GLU A 131 0.61 12.29 -7.69
N CYS A 132 -0.54 11.93 -7.12
CA CYS A 132 -0.86 10.56 -6.76
C CYS A 132 -2.11 10.14 -7.54
N LYS A 133 -1.94 9.26 -8.53
CA LYS A 133 -3.06 8.57 -9.16
C LYS A 133 -3.03 7.11 -8.71
N ASN A 134 -3.72 6.79 -7.63
CA ASN A 134 -3.81 5.41 -7.14
C ASN A 134 -5.21 5.14 -6.57
N PRO A 135 -5.63 3.87 -6.46
CA PRO A 135 -6.96 3.51 -5.95
C PRO A 135 -6.98 3.38 -4.43
N TYR A 136 -6.01 3.97 -3.72
CA TYR A 136 -5.98 3.97 -2.26
C TYR A 136 -6.73 5.19 -1.71
N PRO A 137 -7.21 5.11 -0.46
CA PRO A 137 -7.81 6.26 0.18
C PRO A 137 -6.80 7.43 0.19
N PRO A 138 -7.20 8.64 -0.25
CA PRO A 138 -6.40 9.81 0.05
C PRO A 138 -6.29 9.89 1.57
N ASN A 139 -5.08 10.10 2.10
CA ASN A 139 -4.89 10.31 3.54
C ASN A 139 -6.01 11.22 4.05
N SER A 140 -6.80 10.70 4.98
CA SER A 140 -7.79 11.52 5.69
C SER A 140 -6.99 12.51 6.51
N THR A 141 -6.79 13.67 5.88
CA THR A 141 -6.48 15.00 6.41
C THR A 141 -5.45 15.11 7.54
N ARG A 142 -4.49 16.01 7.31
CA ARG A 142 -3.99 16.91 8.35
C ARG A 142 -5.15 17.35 9.24
N ASP A 143 -5.15 16.92 10.50
CA ASP A 143 -5.79 17.65 11.60
C ASP A 143 -4.80 18.70 12.12
#